data_AF-A0A7W0TVF3-F1
#
_entry.id   AF-A0A7W0TVF3-F1
#
_cell.length_a   1.000
_cell.length_b   1.000
_cell.length_c   1.000
_cell.angle_alpha   90.00
_cell.angle_beta   90.00
_cell.angle_gamma   90.00
#
_symmetry.space_group_name_H-M   'P 1'
#
loop_
_entity.id
_entity.type
_entity.pdbx_description
1 polymer ?
#
loop_
_entity_poly.entity_id
_entity_poly.type
_entity_poly.pdbx_seq_one_letter_code
_entity_poly.pdbx_strand_id
1 'polypeptide(L)'
;MRNWVGGAAVGAVLMTAACGGGETFALDGQVVLESADNVVGEEDGQEACRGGGGYADIIGGEDVIVFDQGGEEVARTELEQGLPEDGGQTCVFPFAVSELPEADGYAIVIANREPVPYTLDELRESDFAISLTLSDEAL
;
A
#
# COMPACT_ATOMS: atom_id res chain seq x y z
N MET A 1 69.87 14.86 -8.53
CA MET A 1 68.91 15.05 -7.43
C MET A 1 67.59 14.44 -7.85
N ARG A 2 67.17 13.42 -7.09
CA ARG A 2 65.82 12.86 -6.91
C ARG A 2 64.86 12.81 -8.11
N ASN A 3 64.72 11.59 -8.63
CA ASN A 3 63.52 10.88 -9.13
C ASN A 3 62.14 11.51 -8.85
N TRP A 4 61.14 11.21 -9.69
CA TRP A 4 59.84 10.62 -9.29
C TRP A 4 59.00 10.21 -10.52
N VAL A 5 58.74 8.91 -10.63
CA VAL A 5 57.65 8.32 -11.41
C VAL A 5 56.35 8.56 -10.63
N GLY A 6 55.26 8.91 -11.30
CA GLY A 6 53.95 9.08 -10.68
C GLY A 6 52.83 8.89 -11.68
N GLY A 7 52.59 7.64 -12.07
CA GLY A 7 51.35 7.27 -12.76
C GLY A 7 50.19 7.37 -11.77
N ALA A 8 49.11 8.05 -12.17
CA ALA A 8 47.83 7.97 -11.52
C ALA A 8 46.88 7.24 -12.47
N ALA A 9 46.74 5.93 -12.26
CA ALA A 9 45.65 5.17 -12.84
C ALA A 9 44.37 5.65 -12.16
N VAL A 10 43.54 6.41 -12.88
CA VAL A 10 42.19 6.73 -12.43
C VAL A 10 41.38 5.45 -12.55
N GLY A 11 41.29 4.71 -11.45
CA GLY A 11 40.43 3.54 -11.33
C GLY A 11 38.99 3.98 -11.46
N ALA A 12 38.36 3.64 -12.59
CA ALA A 12 36.91 3.68 -12.72
C ALA A 12 36.34 2.59 -11.81
N VAL A 13 35.93 2.97 -10.61
CA VAL A 13 35.07 2.13 -9.77
C VAL A 13 33.71 2.09 -10.46
N LEU A 14 33.49 1.02 -11.23
CA LEU A 14 32.16 0.65 -11.72
C LEU A 14 31.32 0.33 -10.48
N MET A 15 30.53 1.31 -10.03
CA MET A 15 29.39 1.08 -9.15
C MET A 15 28.41 0.22 -9.93
N THR A 16 28.57 -1.10 -9.87
CA THR A 16 27.52 -2.01 -10.28
C THR A 16 26.37 -1.79 -9.31
N ALA A 17 25.35 -1.05 -9.76
CA ALA A 17 24.04 -1.06 -9.11
C ALA A 17 23.63 -2.54 -9.04
N ALA A 18 23.72 -3.12 -7.84
CA ALA A 18 23.12 -4.41 -7.57
C ALA A 18 21.60 -4.16 -7.60
N CYS A 19 20.99 -4.26 -8.78
CA CYS A 19 19.59 -4.58 -8.87
C CYS A 19 19.45 -5.96 -8.24
N GLY A 20 19.16 -6.00 -6.93
CA GLY A 20 18.74 -7.21 -6.26
C GLY A 20 17.47 -7.66 -6.96
N GLY A 21 17.59 -8.63 -7.86
CA GLY A 21 16.48 -9.25 -8.56
C GLY A 21 15.75 -10.18 -7.61
N GLY A 22 15.02 -9.60 -6.65
CA GLY A 22 13.96 -10.29 -5.95
C GLY A 22 12.78 -10.49 -6.89
N GLU A 23 12.01 -11.54 -6.66
CA GLU A 23 10.70 -11.71 -7.31
C GLU A 23 9.78 -10.60 -6.78
N THR A 24 9.10 -9.91 -7.69
CA THR A 24 8.10 -8.88 -7.35
C THR A 24 6.77 -9.26 -7.95
N PHE A 25 5.68 -8.90 -7.30
CA PHE A 25 4.33 -9.12 -7.79
C PHE A 25 3.47 -7.86 -7.63
N ALA A 26 2.35 -7.84 -8.37
CA ALA A 26 1.33 -6.83 -8.18
C ALA A 26 0.37 -7.28 -7.07
N LEU A 27 0.01 -6.35 -6.18
CA LEU A 27 -1.02 -6.54 -5.16
C LEU A 27 -2.16 -5.58 -5.47
N ASP A 28 -3.33 -6.15 -5.74
CA ASP A 28 -4.57 -5.42 -5.89
C ASP A 28 -5.35 -5.50 -4.58
N GLY A 29 -5.85 -4.36 -4.10
CA GLY A 29 -6.54 -4.30 -2.84
C GLY A 29 -7.71 -3.35 -2.86
N GLN A 30 -8.64 -3.57 -1.94
CA GLN A 30 -9.73 -2.63 -1.70
C GLN A 30 -10.05 -2.55 -0.21
N VAL A 31 -10.41 -1.35 0.24
CA VAL A 31 -10.97 -1.11 1.56
C VAL A 31 -12.47 -0.87 1.39
N VAL A 32 -13.29 -1.64 2.07
CA VAL A 32 -14.75 -1.54 2.02
C VAL A 32 -15.23 -0.98 3.35
N LEU A 33 -15.80 0.23 3.35
CA LEU A 33 -16.51 0.77 4.48
C LEU A 33 -17.98 0.36 4.38
N GLU A 34 -18.46 -0.46 5.31
CA GLU A 34 -19.87 -0.81 5.41
C GLU A 34 -20.53 0.09 6.46
N SER A 35 -21.67 0.69 6.08
CA SER A 35 -22.64 1.48 6.88
C SER A 35 -22.74 2.94 6.42
N ALA A 36 -23.96 3.36 6.08
CA ALA A 36 -24.28 4.72 5.63
C ALA A 36 -23.89 5.81 6.64
N ASP A 37 -23.85 5.51 7.95
CA ASP A 37 -23.41 6.45 8.98
C ASP A 37 -21.89 6.73 8.94
N ASN A 38 -21.13 5.79 8.37
CA ASN A 38 -19.68 5.86 8.20
C ASN A 38 -19.28 6.33 6.80
N VAL A 39 -20.24 6.65 5.93
CA VAL A 39 -20.02 7.12 4.57
C VAL A 39 -20.52 8.55 4.45
N VAL A 40 -19.65 9.46 4.03
CA VAL A 40 -20.03 10.83 3.66
C VAL A 40 -19.92 10.94 2.14
N GLY A 41 -21.05 11.18 1.49
CA GLY A 41 -21.11 11.43 0.06
C GLY A 41 -22.36 10.83 -0.55
N GLU A 42 -23.45 11.59 -0.54
CA GLU A 42 -24.61 11.46 -1.45
C GLU A 42 -25.46 12.75 -1.53
N GLU A 43 -25.02 13.86 -0.93
CA GLU A 43 -25.70 15.15 -1.04
C GLU A 43 -25.03 15.96 -2.16
N ASP A 44 -25.76 16.18 -3.26
CA ASP A 44 -25.37 17.05 -4.40
C ASP A 44 -24.38 16.49 -5.46
N GLY A 45 -24.57 15.24 -5.92
CA GLY A 45 -23.99 14.79 -7.20
C GLY A 45 -22.48 14.56 -7.20
N GLN A 46 -21.90 14.26 -6.04
CA GLN A 46 -20.52 13.79 -5.93
C GLN A 46 -20.50 12.28 -6.22
N GLU A 47 -19.79 11.88 -7.29
CA GLU A 47 -19.59 10.47 -7.67
C GLU A 47 -18.65 9.72 -6.71
N ALA A 48 -18.14 10.41 -5.69
CA ALA A 48 -17.14 9.89 -4.76
C ALA A 48 -17.65 9.92 -3.32
N CYS A 49 -17.31 8.89 -2.56
CA CYS A 49 -17.60 8.78 -1.15
C CYS A 49 -16.31 8.81 -0.32
N ARG A 50 -16.46 9.12 0.96
CA ARG A 50 -15.35 9.13 1.92
C ARG A 50 -15.82 8.60 3.27
N GLY A 51 -14.89 8.21 4.13
CA GLY A 51 -15.22 7.81 5.48
C GLY A 51 -15.75 8.97 6.34
N GLY A 52 -16.67 8.64 7.23
CA GLY A 52 -17.32 9.50 8.21
C GLY A 52 -17.10 8.98 9.63
N GLY A 53 -17.42 9.81 10.64
CA GLY A 53 -17.34 9.42 12.05
C GLY A 53 -15.94 8.91 12.44
N GLY A 54 -15.88 7.69 12.99
CA GLY A 54 -14.65 7.02 13.36
C GLY A 54 -13.77 6.59 12.18
N TYR A 55 -14.25 6.74 10.95
CA TYR A 55 -13.55 6.43 9.70
C TYR A 55 -13.24 7.67 8.85
N ALA A 56 -13.28 8.87 9.43
CA ALA A 56 -12.99 10.11 8.71
C ALA A 56 -11.58 10.20 8.10
N ASP A 57 -10.67 9.33 8.54
CA ASP A 57 -9.31 9.14 8.03
C ASP A 57 -9.25 8.24 6.78
N ILE A 58 -10.33 7.57 6.40
CA ILE A 58 -10.38 6.71 5.21
C ILE A 58 -10.95 7.53 4.05
N ILE A 59 -10.07 8.19 3.32
CA ILE A 59 -10.41 9.04 2.17
C ILE A 59 -9.45 8.75 1.01
N GLY A 60 -9.87 9.05 -0.22
CA GLY A 60 -8.97 8.94 -1.37
C GLY A 60 -7.75 9.87 -1.24
N GLY A 61 -6.58 9.35 -1.60
CA GLY A 61 -5.28 10.02 -1.45
C GLY A 61 -4.57 9.73 -0.12
N GLU A 62 -5.15 8.91 0.76
CA GLU A 62 -4.45 8.48 1.99
C GLU A 62 -3.44 7.37 1.71
N ASP A 63 -2.34 7.38 2.46
CA ASP A 63 -1.26 6.42 2.29
C ASP A 63 -1.72 4.98 2.57
N VAL A 64 -1.32 4.05 1.71
CA VAL A 64 -1.30 2.61 1.97
C VAL A 64 0.16 2.17 1.99
N ILE A 65 0.65 1.76 3.15
CA ILE A 65 2.05 1.41 3.37
C ILE A 65 2.13 -0.09 3.64
N VAL A 66 3.03 -0.77 2.95
CA VAL A 66 3.29 -2.20 3.12
C VAL A 66 4.67 -2.36 3.74
N PHE A 67 4.71 -3.04 4.88
CA PHE A 67 5.93 -3.43 5.56
C PHE A 67 6.17 -4.93 5.42
N ASP A 68 7.43 -5.36 5.42
CA ASP A 68 7.79 -6.78 5.50
C ASP A 68 7.78 -7.30 6.96
N GLN A 69 8.13 -8.58 7.16
CA GLN A 69 8.24 -9.18 8.50
C GLN A 69 9.32 -8.53 9.40
N GLY A 70 10.28 -7.82 8.81
CA GLY A 70 11.35 -7.09 9.51
C GLY A 70 10.92 -5.70 9.98
N GLY A 71 9.75 -5.23 9.52
CA GLY A 71 9.28 -3.86 9.74
C GLY A 71 9.91 -2.85 8.80
N GLU A 72 10.52 -3.29 7.69
CA GLU A 72 11.00 -2.41 6.63
C GLU A 72 9.84 -2.05 5.69
N GLU A 73 9.71 -0.76 5.34
CA GLU A 73 8.76 -0.31 4.31
C GLU A 73 9.23 -0.83 2.95
N VAL A 74 8.46 -1.74 2.36
CA VAL A 74 8.77 -2.37 1.07
C VAL A 74 7.94 -1.82 -0.08
N ALA A 75 6.79 -1.19 0.22
CA ALA A 75 5.96 -0.51 -0.75
C ALA A 75 5.10 0.58 -0.11
N ARG A 76 4.75 1.58 -0.92
CA ARG A 76 3.80 2.64 -0.58
C ARG A 76 2.98 2.98 -1.81
N THR A 77 1.68 3.11 -1.63
CA THR A 77 0.72 3.60 -2.62
C THR A 77 -0.31 4.49 -1.91
N GLU A 78 -1.34 4.92 -2.61
CA GLU A 78 -2.43 5.73 -2.07
C GLU A 78 -3.76 5.03 -2.31
N LEU A 79 -4.73 5.25 -1.42
CA LEU A 79 -6.12 4.89 -1.70
C LEU A 79 -6.62 5.69 -2.90
N GLU A 80 -7.21 5.01 -3.86
CA GLU A 80 -7.94 5.66 -4.95
C GLU A 80 -9.20 6.35 -4.43
N GLN A 81 -9.87 7.09 -5.32
CA GLN A 81 -11.12 7.75 -4.98
C GLN A 81 -12.17 6.73 -4.53
N GLY A 82 -12.82 7.01 -3.39
CA GLY A 82 -13.87 6.15 -2.87
C GLY A 82 -15.08 6.09 -3.80
N LEU A 83 -15.52 4.88 -4.14
CA LEU A 83 -16.62 4.58 -5.04
C LEU A 83 -17.85 4.20 -4.22
N PRO A 84 -18.96 4.95 -4.32
CA PRO A 84 -20.19 4.63 -3.59
C PRO A 84 -20.86 3.41 -4.23
N GLU A 85 -21.13 2.41 -3.40
CA GLU A 85 -21.85 1.19 -3.75
C GLU A 85 -23.11 1.06 -2.88
N ASP A 86 -23.99 0.10 -3.20
CA ASP A 86 -25.24 -0.16 -2.45
C ASP A 86 -26.14 1.07 -2.24
N GLY A 87 -26.11 2.02 -3.19
CA GLY A 87 -26.85 3.28 -3.08
C GLY A 87 -26.35 4.17 -1.94
N GLY A 88 -25.02 4.29 -1.81
CA GLY A 88 -24.35 5.19 -0.86
C GLY A 88 -24.14 4.62 0.54
N GLN A 89 -24.57 3.38 0.78
CA GLN A 89 -24.43 2.73 2.08
C GLN A 89 -23.06 2.05 2.28
N THR A 90 -22.37 1.80 1.17
CA THR A 90 -21.05 1.19 1.13
C THR A 90 -20.10 2.11 0.38
N CYS A 91 -18.87 2.24 0.84
CA CYS A 91 -17.84 3.00 0.15
C CYS A 91 -16.59 2.14 -0.08
N VAL A 92 -16.22 1.95 -1.34
CA VAL A 92 -15.09 1.10 -1.74
C VAL A 92 -13.91 1.98 -2.15
N PHE A 93 -12.75 1.78 -1.53
CA PHE A 93 -11.51 2.48 -1.85
C PHE A 93 -10.51 1.47 -2.43
N PRO A 94 -10.35 1.42 -3.76
CA PRO A 94 -9.32 0.59 -4.39
C PRO A 94 -7.92 1.09 -4.05
N PHE A 95 -6.93 0.21 -4.12
CA PHE A 95 -5.52 0.56 -4.17
C PHE A 95 -4.76 -0.53 -4.92
N ALA A 96 -3.61 -0.17 -5.49
CA ALA A 96 -2.74 -1.12 -6.16
C ALA A 96 -1.27 -0.84 -5.85
N VAL A 97 -0.51 -1.91 -5.66
CA VAL A 97 0.95 -1.89 -5.56
C VAL A 97 1.49 -2.67 -6.75
N SER A 98 2.23 -2.01 -7.64
CA SER A 98 2.70 -2.64 -8.88
C SER A 98 3.94 -3.53 -8.70
N GLU A 99 4.78 -3.21 -7.72
CA GLU A 99 6.08 -3.85 -7.50
C GLU A 99 6.27 -4.14 -6.00
N LEU A 100 5.60 -5.17 -5.49
CA LEU A 100 5.76 -5.63 -4.12
C LEU A 100 6.85 -6.73 -4.08
N PRO A 101 8.00 -6.50 -3.40
CA PRO A 101 9.04 -7.52 -3.26
C PRO A 101 8.55 -8.73 -2.45
N GLU A 102 8.98 -9.94 -2.85
CA GLU A 102 8.68 -11.16 -2.09
C GLU A 102 9.36 -11.16 -0.71
N ALA A 103 8.54 -11.35 0.32
CA ALA A 103 8.85 -11.52 1.73
C ALA A 103 7.93 -12.60 2.33
N ASP A 104 8.30 -13.18 3.48
CA ASP A 104 7.54 -14.25 4.14
C ASP A 104 6.19 -13.76 4.71
N GLY A 105 6.10 -12.47 5.01
CA GLY A 105 4.87 -11.83 5.46
C GLY A 105 4.91 -10.31 5.30
N TYR A 106 3.73 -9.73 5.35
CA TYR A 106 3.48 -8.32 5.13
C TYR A 106 2.59 -7.76 6.24
N ALA A 107 2.78 -6.49 6.56
CA ALA A 107 1.85 -5.71 7.37
C ALA A 107 1.40 -4.51 6.54
N ILE A 108 0.09 -4.45 6.26
CA ILE A 108 -0.51 -3.39 5.45
C ILE A 108 -1.14 -2.36 6.39
N VAL A 109 -0.68 -1.12 6.29
CA VAL A 109 -1.19 0.02 7.05
C VAL A 109 -1.96 0.92 6.09
N ILE A 110 -3.20 1.22 6.42
CA ILE A 110 -4.04 2.15 5.66
C ILE A 110 -4.24 3.40 6.50
N ALA A 111 -3.92 4.56 5.92
CA ALA A 111 -3.94 5.85 6.59
C ALA A 111 -3.15 5.79 7.92
N ASN A 112 -3.86 5.85 9.05
CA ASN A 112 -3.28 5.80 10.40
C ASN A 112 -3.83 4.64 11.24
N ARG A 113 -4.34 3.60 10.57
CA ARG A 113 -4.96 2.43 11.21
C ARG A 113 -3.93 1.44 11.72
N GLU A 114 -4.42 0.50 12.52
CA GLU A 114 -3.63 -0.65 12.95
C GLU A 114 -3.18 -1.47 11.73
N PRO A 115 -1.92 -1.96 11.70
CA PRO A 115 -1.43 -2.78 10.61
C PRO A 115 -2.21 -4.10 10.51
N VAL A 116 -2.61 -4.48 9.31
CA VAL A 116 -3.24 -5.78 9.04
C VAL A 116 -2.17 -6.76 8.56
N PRO A 117 -1.91 -7.86 9.29
CA PRO A 117 -0.92 -8.83 8.90
C PRO A 117 -1.45 -9.76 7.80
N TYR A 118 -0.59 -10.09 6.84
CA TYR A 118 -0.79 -11.12 5.82
C TYR A 118 0.47 -11.97 5.68
N THR A 119 0.31 -13.27 5.56
CA THR A 119 1.40 -14.16 5.13
C THR A 119 1.50 -14.19 3.61
N LEU A 120 2.67 -14.56 3.10
CA LEU A 120 2.84 -14.76 1.66
C LEU A 120 1.90 -15.83 1.09
N ASP A 121 1.66 -16.90 1.85
CA ASP A 121 0.74 -17.96 1.45
C ASP A 121 -0.71 -17.45 1.34
N GLU A 122 -1.19 -16.65 2.29
CA GLU A 122 -2.53 -16.04 2.22
C GLU A 122 -2.71 -15.13 1.00
N LEU A 123 -1.68 -14.33 0.67
CA LEU A 123 -1.72 -13.49 -0.52
C LEU A 123 -1.72 -14.34 -1.80
N ARG A 124 -0.92 -15.41 -1.86
CA ARG A 124 -0.90 -16.33 -3.01
C ARG A 124 -2.21 -17.09 -3.18
N GLU A 125 -2.83 -17.54 -2.09
CA GLU A 125 -4.15 -18.20 -2.11
C GLU A 125 -5.26 -17.27 -2.62
N SER A 126 -5.05 -15.96 -2.48
CA SER A 126 -5.97 -14.91 -2.94
C SER A 126 -5.59 -14.34 -4.31
N ASP A 127 -4.63 -14.95 -5.02
CA ASP A 127 -4.07 -14.44 -6.29
C ASP A 127 -3.60 -12.96 -6.19
N PHE A 128 -3.09 -12.57 -5.02
CA PHE A 128 -2.69 -11.20 -4.68
C PHE A 128 -3.82 -10.15 -4.82
N ALA A 129 -5.07 -10.59 -4.60
CA ALA A 129 -6.23 -9.72 -4.49
C ALA A 129 -6.82 -9.77 -3.08
N ILE A 130 -6.84 -8.64 -2.36
CA ILE A 130 -7.34 -8.57 -0.98
C ILE A 130 -8.49 -7.57 -0.82
N SER A 131 -9.40 -7.86 0.11
CA SER A 131 -10.49 -6.97 0.49
C SER A 131 -10.52 -6.81 2.01
N LEU A 132 -10.46 -5.57 2.48
CA LEU A 132 -10.47 -5.21 3.89
C LEU A 132 -11.78 -4.52 4.21
N THR A 133 -12.67 -5.22 4.90
CA THR A 133 -13.96 -4.66 5.31
C THR A 133 -13.84 -4.02 6.69
N LEU A 134 -14.23 -2.76 6.80
CA LEU A 134 -14.33 -2.03 8.04
C LEU A 134 -15.80 -1.74 8.32
N SER A 135 -16.29 -2.25 9.45
CA SER A 135 -17.63 -2.03 9.96
C SER A 135 -17.59 -1.78 11.47
N ASP A 136 -18.60 -1.11 12.00
CA ASP A 136 -18.68 -0.70 13.42
C ASP A 136 -18.78 -1.91 14.38
N GLU A 137 -19.07 -3.11 13.87
CA GLU A 137 -19.05 -4.35 14.66
C GLU A 137 -17.65 -4.98 14.68
N ALA A 138 -16.73 -4.36 15.42
CA ALA A 138 -15.49 -5.00 15.85
C ALA A 138 -15.12 -4.63 17.30
N LEU A 139 -15.78 -5.30 18.26
CA LEU A 139 -15.19 -5.71 19.53
C LEU A 139 -15.59 -7.15 19.85
#